data_AF-A0A9P8TAH5-F1
#
_entry.id   AF-A0A9P8TAH5-F1
#
_cell.length_a   1.000
_cell.length_b   1.000
_cell.length_c   1.000
_cell.angle_alpha   90.00
_cell.angle_beta   90.00
_cell.angle_gamma   90.00
#
_symmetry.space_group_name_H-M   'P 1'
#
loop_
_entity.id
_entity.type
_entity.pdbx_description
1 polymer ?
#
loop_
_entity_poly.entity_id
_entity_poly.type
_entity_poly.pdbx_seq_one_letter_code
_entity_poly.pdbx_strand_id
1 'polypeptide(L)'
;MSTQFPGLSLPIVQIRSFFDIQKDISAMDTINNNLKKLESLRQDELDRHQDKLDELQRELDNFRTSITDLKNDQKSKDVKEELLKLEDLIFTVAKHLTSLNMELNALKLKHNQDLVKLEDLQNKLSDLEQTSVESDTSKNVSERSKALKLKLYESLGLKLDFENKQILVLNKKSQKTNVLSLDQGYDEMFVSEYIWDNI
;
A
#
# COMPACT_ATOMS: atom_id res chain seq x y z
N MET A 1 -43.85 -111.31 71.91
CA MET A 1 -43.04 -110.34 72.65
C MET A 1 -43.51 -108.96 72.26
N SER A 2 -44.24 -108.34 73.18
CA SER A 2 -44.87 -107.03 73.02
C SER A 2 -43.90 -105.93 73.44
N THR A 3 -43.74 -104.92 72.60
CA THR A 3 -43.41 -103.55 73.00
C THR A 3 -44.19 -102.59 72.09
N GLN A 4 -45.51 -102.65 72.15
CA GLN A 4 -46.36 -101.55 71.66
C GLN A 4 -46.26 -100.41 72.66
N PHE A 5 -45.56 -99.34 72.30
CA PHE A 5 -45.59 -98.08 73.03
C PHE A 5 -46.94 -97.37 72.77
N PRO A 6 -47.90 -97.35 73.72
CA PRO A 6 -49.27 -96.88 73.46
C PRO A 6 -49.40 -95.35 73.52
N GLY A 7 -48.31 -94.61 73.75
CA GLY A 7 -48.31 -93.15 73.89
C GLY A 7 -47.61 -92.38 72.77
N LEU A 8 -46.98 -93.06 71.81
CA LEU A 8 -46.20 -92.41 70.74
C LEU A 8 -47.00 -92.16 69.45
N SER A 9 -48.17 -92.80 69.28
CA SER A 9 -48.99 -92.62 68.07
C SER A 9 -49.64 -91.24 67.99
N LEU A 10 -50.14 -90.70 69.11
CA LEU A 10 -50.78 -89.38 69.16
C LEU A 10 -49.79 -88.25 68.79
N PRO A 11 -48.58 -88.18 69.37
CA PRO A 11 -47.58 -87.18 69.00
C PRO A 11 -47.12 -87.30 67.55
N ILE A 12 -46.94 -88.52 67.03
CA ILE A 12 -46.52 -88.73 65.63
C ILE A 12 -47.60 -88.25 64.65
N VAL A 13 -48.88 -88.52 64.93
CA VAL A 13 -50.00 -88.04 64.10
C VAL A 13 -50.14 -86.52 64.18
N GLN A 14 -49.94 -85.92 65.36
CA GLN A 14 -49.91 -84.47 65.53
C GLN A 14 -48.74 -83.85 64.75
N ILE A 15 -47.52 -84.39 64.87
CA ILE A 15 -46.35 -83.92 64.11
C ILE A 15 -46.60 -84.00 62.60
N ARG A 16 -47.21 -85.09 62.11
CA ARG A 16 -47.59 -85.22 60.70
C ARG A 16 -48.56 -84.13 60.23
N SER A 17 -49.48 -83.69 61.10
CA SER A 17 -50.42 -82.59 60.78
C SER A 17 -49.76 -81.21 60.78
N PHE A 18 -48.66 -81.04 61.53
CA PHE A 18 -47.86 -79.81 61.52
C PHE A 18 -46.94 -79.69 60.30
N PHE A 19 -46.59 -80.82 59.66
CA PHE A 19 -45.81 -80.84 58.42
C PHE A 19 -46.71 -80.72 57.19
N ASP A 20 -47.01 -79.48 56.78
CA ASP A 20 -47.76 -79.17 55.57
C ASP A 20 -46.83 -79.01 54.35
N ILE A 21 -46.48 -80.15 53.76
CA ILE A 21 -45.63 -80.23 52.56
C ILE A 21 -46.28 -79.49 51.37
N GLN A 22 -47.62 -79.43 51.30
CA GLN A 22 -48.33 -78.80 50.17
C GLN A 22 -48.14 -77.28 50.19
N LYS A 23 -48.11 -76.68 51.37
CA LYS A 23 -47.80 -75.26 51.54
C LYS A 23 -46.37 -74.94 51.09
N ASP A 24 -45.41 -75.79 51.43
CA ASP A 24 -44.01 -75.61 51.03
C ASP A 24 -43.84 -75.77 49.51
N ILE A 25 -44.52 -76.72 48.88
CA ILE A 25 -44.54 -76.87 47.41
C ILE A 25 -45.13 -75.63 46.76
N SER A 26 -46.24 -75.11 47.28
CA SER A 26 -46.87 -73.89 46.76
C SER A 26 -45.97 -72.65 46.92
N ALA A 27 -45.22 -72.57 48.02
CA ALA A 27 -44.22 -71.54 48.23
C ALA A 27 -43.06 -71.66 47.22
N MET A 28 -42.61 -72.89 46.93
CA MET A 28 -41.59 -73.15 45.89
C MET A 28 -42.08 -72.77 44.49
N ASP A 29 -43.34 -73.06 44.14
CA ASP A 29 -43.93 -72.63 42.88
C ASP A 29 -44.00 -71.10 42.78
N THR A 30 -44.35 -70.42 43.89
CA THR A 30 -44.36 -68.96 43.97
C THR A 30 -42.95 -68.39 43.76
N ILE A 31 -41.93 -68.98 44.40
CA ILE A 31 -40.52 -68.59 44.24
C ILE A 31 -40.09 -68.78 42.78
N ASN A 32 -40.42 -69.91 42.16
CA ASN A 32 -40.06 -70.19 40.77
C ASN A 32 -40.72 -69.21 39.80
N ASN A 33 -41.99 -68.86 40.02
CA ASN A 33 -42.68 -67.86 39.22
C ASN A 33 -42.07 -66.46 39.39
N ASN A 34 -41.67 -66.10 40.62
CA ASN A 34 -40.97 -64.85 40.89
C ASN A 34 -39.59 -64.82 40.22
N LEU A 35 -38.86 -65.94 40.20
CA LEU A 35 -37.58 -66.06 39.50
C LEU A 35 -37.75 -65.88 37.99
N LYS A 36 -38.73 -66.54 37.37
CA LYS A 36 -39.04 -66.34 35.94
C LYS A 36 -39.42 -64.91 35.62
N LYS A 37 -40.20 -64.26 36.48
CA LYS A 37 -40.56 -62.86 36.33
C LYS A 37 -39.33 -61.95 36.44
N LEU A 38 -38.43 -62.23 37.39
CA LEU A 38 -37.19 -61.49 37.55
C LEU A 38 -36.27 -61.67 36.33
N GLU A 39 -36.17 -62.88 35.80
CA GLU A 39 -35.39 -63.17 34.59
C GLU A 39 -35.93 -62.43 33.36
N SER A 40 -37.25 -62.41 33.18
CA SER A 40 -37.91 -61.62 32.14
C SER A 40 -37.64 -60.13 32.30
N LEU A 41 -37.77 -59.57 33.50
CA LEU A 41 -37.49 -58.16 33.75
C LEU A 41 -36.02 -57.81 33.47
N ARG A 42 -35.10 -58.69 33.88
CA ARG A 42 -33.68 -58.53 33.60
C ARG A 42 -33.40 -58.54 32.09
N GLN A 43 -34.05 -59.42 31.35
CA GLN A 43 -33.89 -59.49 29.91
C GLN A 43 -34.44 -58.23 29.23
N ASP A 44 -35.63 -57.76 29.62
CA ASP A 44 -36.21 -56.52 29.11
C ASP A 44 -35.31 -55.30 29.38
N GLU A 45 -34.68 -55.22 30.57
CA GLU A 45 -33.72 -54.16 30.87
C GLU A 45 -32.45 -54.26 30.02
N LEU A 46 -31.96 -55.48 29.79
CA LEU A 46 -30.77 -55.71 28.96
C LEU A 46 -31.03 -55.30 27.52
N ASP A 47 -32.18 -55.67 26.97
CA ASP A 47 -32.61 -55.32 25.61
C ASP A 47 -32.74 -53.79 25.48
N ARG A 48 -33.34 -53.11 26.46
CA ARG A 48 -33.43 -51.63 26.48
C ARG A 48 -32.06 -50.94 26.51
N HIS A 49 -31.14 -51.48 27.30
CA HIS A 49 -29.77 -50.94 27.35
C HIS A 49 -29.02 -51.16 26.04
N GLN A 50 -29.26 -52.28 25.38
CA GLN A 50 -28.68 -52.60 24.08
C GLN A 50 -29.24 -51.70 22.98
N ASP A 51 -30.56 -51.46 22.94
CA ASP A 51 -31.19 -50.51 22.02
C ASP A 51 -30.61 -49.10 22.20
N LYS A 52 -30.44 -48.67 23.45
CA LYS A 52 -29.84 -47.37 23.76
C LYS A 52 -28.37 -47.28 23.34
N LEU A 53 -27.61 -48.37 23.47
CA LEU A 53 -26.23 -48.43 22.99
C LEU A 53 -26.17 -48.33 21.46
N ASP A 54 -27.05 -49.03 20.76
CA ASP A 54 -27.13 -48.99 19.31
C ASP A 54 -27.54 -47.59 18.79
N GLU A 55 -28.46 -46.92 19.49
CA GLU A 55 -28.83 -45.52 19.21
C GLU A 55 -27.64 -44.58 19.40
N LEU A 56 -26.95 -44.66 20.55
CA LEU A 56 -25.78 -43.83 20.82
C LEU A 56 -24.64 -44.09 19.84
N GLN A 57 -24.45 -45.35 19.42
CA GLN A 57 -23.45 -45.72 18.43
C GLN A 57 -23.77 -45.11 17.06
N ARG A 58 -25.04 -45.12 16.64
CA ARG A 58 -25.49 -44.45 15.42
C ARG A 58 -25.29 -42.93 15.50
N GLU A 59 -25.61 -42.32 16.63
CA GLU A 59 -25.33 -40.88 16.84
C GLU A 59 -23.85 -40.58 16.73
N LEU A 60 -22.99 -41.40 17.35
CA LEU A 60 -21.54 -41.25 17.30
C LEU A 60 -21.03 -41.36 15.86
N ASP A 61 -21.50 -42.35 15.09
CA ASP A 61 -21.14 -42.51 13.68
C ASP A 61 -21.63 -41.32 12.82
N ASN A 62 -22.82 -40.78 13.10
CA ASN A 62 -23.34 -39.56 12.45
C ASN A 62 -22.48 -38.33 12.79
N PHE A 63 -22.06 -38.17 14.05
CA PHE A 63 -21.15 -37.08 14.43
C PHE A 63 -19.78 -37.25 13.80
N ARG A 64 -19.26 -38.48 13.74
CA ARG A 64 -17.96 -38.77 13.13
C ARG A 64 -17.95 -38.46 11.64
N THR A 65 -18.99 -38.87 10.92
CA THR A 65 -19.17 -38.55 9.50
C THR A 65 -19.31 -37.05 9.29
N SER A 66 -20.13 -36.37 10.10
CA SER A 66 -20.26 -34.90 10.06
C SER A 66 -18.92 -34.19 10.28
N ILE A 67 -18.10 -34.65 11.23
CA ILE A 67 -16.76 -34.10 11.49
C ILE A 67 -15.83 -34.37 10.31
N THR A 68 -15.84 -35.56 9.73
CA THR A 68 -15.02 -35.86 8.57
C THR A 68 -15.42 -35.03 7.36
N ASP A 69 -16.71 -34.79 7.17
CA ASP A 69 -17.24 -33.96 6.09
C ASP A 69 -16.88 -32.50 6.30
N LEU A 70 -16.98 -31.97 7.52
CA LEU A 70 -16.53 -30.61 7.85
C LEU A 70 -15.01 -30.44 7.67
N LYS A 71 -14.23 -31.45 8.06
CA LYS A 71 -12.77 -31.45 7.90
C LYS A 71 -12.36 -31.55 6.43
N ASN A 72 -13.12 -32.30 5.65
CA ASN A 72 -12.91 -32.47 4.22
C ASN A 72 -13.63 -31.40 3.40
N ASP A 73 -14.37 -30.48 4.02
CA ASP A 73 -15.05 -29.40 3.33
C ASP A 73 -14.01 -28.60 2.56
N GLN A 74 -14.03 -28.79 1.25
CA GLN A 74 -13.09 -28.24 0.31
C GLN A 74 -13.06 -26.72 0.43
N LYS A 75 -14.19 -26.11 0.81
CA LYS A 75 -14.31 -24.67 1.07
C LYS A 75 -13.35 -24.19 2.15
N SER A 76 -13.10 -24.97 3.20
CA SER A 76 -12.15 -24.60 4.26
C SER A 76 -10.71 -24.60 3.75
N LYS A 77 -10.37 -25.55 2.87
CA LYS A 77 -9.05 -25.59 2.22
C LYS A 77 -8.89 -24.45 1.21
N ASP A 78 -9.90 -24.20 0.40
CA ASP A 78 -9.91 -23.12 -0.59
C ASP A 78 -9.79 -21.75 0.09
N VAL A 79 -10.55 -21.52 1.16
CA VAL A 79 -10.46 -20.30 1.98
C VAL A 79 -9.08 -20.16 2.60
N LYS A 80 -8.47 -21.25 3.07
CA LYS A 80 -7.11 -21.22 3.63
C LYS A 80 -6.08 -20.88 2.55
N GLU A 81 -6.20 -21.42 1.35
CA GLU A 81 -5.31 -21.11 0.23
C GLU A 81 -5.47 -19.64 -0.22
N GLU A 82 -6.70 -19.14 -0.29
CA GLU A 82 -6.98 -17.75 -0.62
C GLU A 82 -6.43 -16.78 0.44
N LEU A 83 -6.54 -17.14 1.72
CA LEU A 83 -5.95 -16.38 2.83
C LEU A 83 -4.43 -16.29 2.72
N LEU A 84 -3.76 -17.39 2.38
CA LEU A 84 -2.31 -17.40 2.15
C LEU A 84 -1.91 -16.52 0.96
N LYS A 85 -2.65 -16.58 -0.16
CA LYS A 85 -2.41 -15.70 -1.31
C LYS A 85 -2.59 -14.23 -0.93
N LEU A 86 -3.60 -13.92 -0.11
CA LEU A 86 -3.84 -12.56 0.35
C LEU A 86 -2.73 -12.07 1.29
N GLU A 87 -2.22 -12.93 2.16
CA GLU A 87 -1.09 -12.63 3.04
C GLU A 87 0.19 -12.34 2.24
N ASP A 88 0.48 -13.13 1.21
CA ASP A 88 1.60 -12.90 0.29
C ASP A 88 1.45 -11.58 -0.48
N LEU A 89 0.23 -11.24 -0.91
CA LEU A 89 -0.06 -9.95 -1.55
C LEU A 89 0.14 -8.78 -0.59
N ILE A 90 -0.32 -8.89 0.66
CA ILE A 90 -0.10 -7.87 1.69
C ILE A 90 1.40 -7.67 1.92
N PHE A 91 2.18 -8.74 2.04
CA PHE A 91 3.62 -8.65 2.22
C PHE A 91 4.30 -7.99 1.01
N THR A 92 3.88 -8.36 -0.20
CA THR A 92 4.41 -7.79 -1.45
C THR A 92 4.09 -6.30 -1.56
N VAL A 93 2.84 -5.90 -1.29
CA VAL A 93 2.41 -4.51 -1.29
C VAL A 93 3.14 -3.69 -0.22
N ALA A 94 3.30 -4.23 1.00
CA ALA A 94 4.06 -3.58 2.06
C ALA A 94 5.52 -3.36 1.66
N LYS A 95 6.15 -4.34 0.99
CA LYS A 95 7.50 -4.22 0.45
C LYS A 95 7.59 -3.14 -0.62
N HIS A 96 6.65 -3.11 -1.57
CA HIS A 96 6.60 -2.07 -2.60
C HIS A 96 6.38 -0.67 -2.00
N LEU A 97 5.48 -0.54 -1.03
CA LEU A 97 5.23 0.71 -0.31
C LEU A 97 6.49 1.19 0.42
N THR A 98 7.23 0.27 1.04
CA THR A 98 8.49 0.59 1.72
C THR A 98 9.55 1.06 0.72
N SER A 99 9.70 0.36 -0.41
CA SER A 99 10.61 0.77 -1.50
C SER A 99 10.25 2.16 -2.04
N LEU A 100 8.96 2.39 -2.31
CA LEU A 100 8.48 3.67 -2.82
C LEU A 100 8.70 4.80 -1.80
N ASN A 101 8.52 4.53 -0.51
CA ASN A 101 8.79 5.51 0.54
C ASN A 101 10.30 5.82 0.64
N MET A 102 11.17 4.81 0.48
CA MET A 102 12.61 5.04 0.40
C MET A 102 12.99 5.90 -0.82
N GLU A 103 12.42 5.60 -1.99
CA GLU A 103 12.63 6.39 -3.21
C GLU A 103 12.12 7.84 -3.06
N LEU A 104 10.94 8.02 -2.46
CA LEU A 104 10.37 9.34 -2.16
C LEU A 104 11.31 10.14 -1.25
N ASN A 105 11.84 9.52 -0.20
CA ASN A 105 12.75 10.19 0.74
C ASN A 105 14.09 10.52 0.06
N ALA A 106 14.61 9.64 -0.79
CA ALA A 106 15.80 9.94 -1.59
C ALA A 106 15.56 11.11 -2.57
N LEU A 107 14.39 11.16 -3.21
CA LEU A 107 14.03 12.24 -4.11
C LEU A 107 13.87 13.57 -3.37
N LYS A 108 13.22 13.57 -2.19
CA LYS A 108 13.11 14.74 -1.33
C LYS A 108 14.48 15.26 -0.89
N LEU A 109 15.39 14.36 -0.52
CA LEU A 109 16.76 14.73 -0.15
C LEU A 109 17.47 15.40 -1.33
N LYS A 110 17.39 14.81 -2.53
CA LYS A 110 17.97 15.38 -3.74
C LYS A 110 17.37 16.75 -4.06
N HIS A 111 16.05 16.88 -3.96
CA HIS A 111 15.36 18.14 -4.20
C HIS A 111 15.83 19.24 -3.25
N ASN A 112 15.94 18.94 -1.95
CA ASN A 112 16.48 19.88 -0.97
C ASN A 112 17.93 20.27 -1.27
N GLN A 113 18.77 19.31 -1.68
CA GLN A 113 20.15 19.62 -2.10
C GLN A 113 20.19 20.53 -3.32
N ASP A 114 19.29 20.31 -4.28
CA ASP A 114 19.22 21.14 -5.50
C ASP A 114 18.68 22.55 -5.20
N LEU A 115 17.77 22.70 -4.23
CA LEU A 115 17.34 24.01 -3.74
C LEU A 115 18.49 24.79 -3.10
N VAL A 116 19.30 24.15 -2.26
CA VAL A 116 20.49 24.80 -1.66
C VAL A 116 21.48 25.23 -2.75
N LYS A 117 21.73 24.39 -3.75
CA LYS A 117 22.60 24.77 -4.88
C LYS A 117 22.03 25.94 -5.68
N LEU A 118 20.71 26.01 -5.85
CA LEU A 118 20.05 27.09 -6.56
C LEU A 118 20.22 28.42 -5.80
N GLU A 119 20.03 28.39 -4.49
CA GLU A 119 20.24 29.55 -3.60
C GLU A 119 21.70 30.02 -3.65
N ASP A 120 22.67 29.10 -3.57
CA ASP A 120 24.10 29.42 -3.71
C ASP A 120 24.43 30.06 -5.07
N LEU A 121 23.84 29.56 -6.16
CA LEU A 121 24.04 30.13 -7.50
C LEU A 121 23.37 31.50 -7.64
N GLN A 122 22.19 31.67 -7.05
CA GLN A 122 21.50 32.96 -7.03
C GLN A 122 22.30 34.00 -6.25
N ASN A 123 22.86 33.63 -5.09
CA ASN A 123 23.74 34.50 -4.31
C ASN A 123 24.98 34.90 -5.12
N LYS A 124 25.66 33.93 -5.77
CA LYS A 124 26.81 34.20 -6.66
C LYS A 124 26.44 35.12 -7.82
N LEU A 125 25.25 34.97 -8.40
CA LEU A 125 24.78 35.81 -9.50
C LEU A 125 24.50 37.23 -9.02
N SER A 126 23.87 37.40 -7.84
CA SER A 126 23.68 38.70 -7.20
C SER A 126 25.01 39.40 -6.92
N ASP A 127 26.01 38.66 -6.42
CA ASP A 127 27.36 39.20 -6.18
C ASP A 127 28.04 39.65 -7.50
N LEU A 128 27.87 38.87 -8.58
CA LEU A 128 28.36 39.21 -9.93
C LEU A 128 27.63 40.42 -10.53
N GLU A 129 26.31 40.53 -10.35
CA GLU A 129 25.54 41.69 -10.80
C GLU A 129 25.97 42.98 -10.09
N GLN A 130 26.16 42.93 -8.76
CA GLN A 130 26.66 44.08 -8.00
C GLN A 130 28.05 44.51 -8.49
N THR A 131 28.97 43.55 -8.67
CA THR A 131 30.33 43.84 -9.16
C THR A 131 30.38 44.30 -10.63
N SER A 132 29.45 43.85 -11.48
CA SER A 132 29.32 44.32 -12.86
C SER A 132 28.80 45.77 -12.93
N VAL A 133 27.81 46.14 -12.10
CA VAL A 133 27.23 47.50 -12.10
C VAL A 133 28.24 48.54 -11.63
N GLU A 134 29.13 48.20 -10.71
CA GLU A 134 30.18 49.10 -10.22
C GLU A 134 31.29 49.37 -11.26
N SER A 135 31.52 48.46 -12.21
CA SER A 135 32.58 48.61 -13.22
C SER A 135 32.13 49.27 -14.53
N ASP A 136 30.82 49.22 -14.86
CA ASP A 136 30.30 49.68 -16.16
C ASP A 136 29.85 51.15 -16.21
N THR A 137 29.59 51.80 -15.07
CA THR A 137 28.95 53.13 -15.04
C THR A 137 29.86 54.29 -15.51
N SER A 138 31.18 54.17 -15.40
CA SER A 138 32.12 55.26 -15.76
C SER A 138 32.54 55.26 -17.23
N LYS A 139 32.61 54.09 -17.89
CA LYS A 139 33.08 53.95 -19.28
C LYS A 139 31.93 54.07 -20.30
N ASN A 140 30.76 53.51 -19.99
CA ASN A 140 29.62 53.50 -20.92
C ASN A 140 29.03 54.89 -21.22
N VAL A 141 29.07 55.85 -20.29
CA VAL A 141 28.44 57.17 -20.49
C VAL A 141 29.18 57.99 -21.56
N SER A 142 30.52 57.92 -21.58
CA SER A 142 31.35 58.62 -22.58
C SER A 142 31.22 57.99 -23.96
N GLU A 143 31.23 56.67 -24.04
CA GLU A 143 31.09 55.94 -25.31
C GLU A 143 29.69 56.09 -25.90
N ARG A 144 28.64 56.04 -25.07
CA ARG A 144 27.25 56.26 -25.50
C ARG A 144 27.01 57.68 -26.00
N SER A 145 27.66 58.68 -25.38
CA SER A 145 27.62 60.07 -25.85
C SER A 145 28.28 60.23 -27.24
N LYS A 146 29.42 59.56 -27.47
CA LYS A 146 30.10 59.56 -28.77
C LYS A 146 29.28 58.83 -29.84
N ALA A 147 28.71 57.67 -29.52
CA ALA A 147 27.87 56.91 -30.44
C ALA A 147 26.60 57.68 -30.84
N LEU A 148 25.98 58.42 -29.90
CA LEU A 148 24.82 59.25 -30.18
C LEU A 148 25.16 60.42 -31.11
N LYS A 149 26.31 61.08 -30.90
CA LYS A 149 26.81 62.14 -31.78
C LYS A 149 27.09 61.62 -33.19
N LEU A 150 27.70 60.45 -33.32
CA LEU A 150 27.96 59.82 -34.63
C LEU A 150 26.65 59.49 -35.36
N LYS A 151 25.66 58.94 -34.65
CA LYS A 151 24.34 58.63 -35.23
C LYS A 151 23.58 59.90 -35.65
N LEU A 152 23.75 61.01 -34.93
CA LEU A 152 23.18 62.30 -35.31
C LEU A 152 23.81 62.80 -36.63
N TYR A 153 25.14 62.75 -36.75
CA TYR A 153 25.83 63.15 -37.99
C TYR A 153 25.45 62.26 -39.17
N GLU A 154 25.35 60.95 -38.96
CA GLU A 154 24.84 60.01 -39.98
C GLU A 154 23.40 60.35 -40.40
N SER A 155 22.53 60.67 -39.43
CA SER A 155 21.15 61.08 -39.71
C SER A 155 21.06 62.41 -40.46
N LEU A 156 22.06 63.28 -40.33
CA LEU A 156 22.20 64.53 -41.09
C LEU A 156 22.62 64.26 -42.55
N GLY A 157 23.01 63.04 -42.90
CA GLY A 157 23.45 62.69 -44.25
C GLY A 157 24.97 62.73 -44.41
N LEU A 158 25.73 62.82 -43.32
CA LEU A 158 27.19 62.78 -43.33
C LEU A 158 27.67 61.34 -43.16
N LYS A 159 28.30 60.79 -44.19
CA LYS A 159 28.99 59.50 -44.08
C LYS A 159 30.49 59.71 -44.26
N LEU A 160 31.24 59.34 -43.23
CA LEU A 160 32.69 59.45 -43.18
C LEU A 160 33.30 58.18 -43.78
N ASP A 161 34.08 58.32 -44.85
CA ASP A 161 34.92 57.26 -45.39
C ASP A 161 36.37 57.51 -44.95
N PHE A 162 36.79 56.76 -43.93
CA PHE A 162 38.14 56.85 -43.38
C PHE A 162 39.19 56.22 -44.27
N GLU A 163 38.81 55.29 -45.15
CA GLU A 163 39.74 54.54 -46.00
C GLU A 163 40.26 55.43 -47.14
N ASN A 164 39.37 56.26 -47.70
CA ASN A 164 39.70 57.19 -48.78
C ASN A 164 39.89 58.64 -48.31
N LYS A 165 39.75 58.93 -47.01
CA LYS A 165 39.72 60.29 -46.42
C LYS A 165 38.71 61.21 -47.13
N GLN A 166 37.50 60.70 -47.36
CA GLN A 166 36.42 61.42 -48.04
C GLN A 166 35.19 61.55 -47.14
N ILE A 167 34.49 62.68 -47.25
CA ILE A 167 33.20 62.92 -46.60
C ILE A 167 32.13 62.87 -47.69
N LEU A 168 31.17 61.97 -47.53
CA LEU A 168 29.98 61.91 -48.36
C LEU A 168 28.89 62.75 -47.70
N VAL A 169 28.45 63.81 -48.38
CA VAL A 169 27.33 64.65 -47.95
C VAL A 169 26.12 64.31 -48.81
N LEU A 170 25.08 63.77 -48.17
CA LEU A 170 23.84 63.39 -48.84
C LEU A 170 22.79 64.50 -48.69
N ASN A 171 22.50 65.20 -49.79
CA ASN A 171 21.47 66.24 -49.80
C ASN A 171 20.08 65.61 -49.85
N LYS A 172 19.28 65.78 -48.79
CA LYS A 172 17.95 65.12 -48.69
C LYS A 172 16.92 65.64 -49.69
N LYS A 173 17.10 66.84 -50.24
CA LYS A 173 16.17 67.47 -51.21
C LYS A 173 16.44 67.08 -52.65
N SER A 174 17.71 66.85 -53.00
CA SER A 174 18.16 66.61 -54.38
C SER A 174 18.46 65.14 -54.68
N GLN A 175 18.52 64.26 -53.66
CA GLN A 175 18.91 62.84 -53.79
C GLN A 175 20.27 62.67 -54.51
N LYS A 176 21.15 63.67 -54.39
CA LYS A 176 22.51 63.65 -54.93
C LYS A 176 23.51 63.54 -53.79
N THR A 177 24.51 62.68 -53.98
CA THR A 177 25.63 62.50 -53.05
C THR A 177 26.80 63.32 -53.55
N ASN A 178 27.25 64.29 -52.75
CA ASN A 178 28.46 65.04 -53.04
C ASN A 178 29.62 64.40 -52.27
N VAL A 179 30.74 64.18 -52.96
CA VAL A 179 31.96 63.60 -52.39
C VAL A 179 32.95 64.75 -52.14
N LEU A 180 33.32 64.97 -50.89
CA LEU A 180 34.34 65.94 -50.52
C LEU A 180 35.61 65.21 -50.07
N SER A 181 36.70 65.37 -50.82
CA SER A 181 38.02 64.82 -50.45
C SER A 181 38.75 65.77 -49.52
N LEU A 182 39.19 65.27 -48.35
CA LEU A 182 39.89 66.06 -47.32
C LEU A 182 41.36 66.37 -47.66
N ASP A 183 41.89 65.81 -48.75
CA ASP A 183 43.32 65.86 -49.11
C ASP A 183 43.76 67.17 -49.76
N GLN A 184 42.84 68.05 -50.18
CA GLN A 184 43.17 69.25 -50.97
C GLN A 184 43.49 70.51 -50.15
N GLY A 185 43.71 70.42 -48.84
CA GLY A 185 44.13 71.57 -48.02
C GLY A 185 43.11 72.70 -47.94
N TYR A 186 41.82 72.39 -48.05
CA TYR A 186 40.74 73.36 -47.88
C TYR A 186 40.75 73.96 -46.47
N ASP A 187 40.44 75.25 -46.37
CA ASP A 187 40.25 75.92 -45.08
C ASP A 187 39.04 75.33 -44.34
N GLU A 188 39.10 75.24 -43.01
CA GLU A 188 38.06 74.65 -42.17
C GLU A 188 36.72 75.38 -42.36
N MET A 189 36.78 76.69 -42.60
CA MET A 189 35.62 77.52 -42.90
C MET A 189 34.95 77.11 -44.22
N PHE A 190 35.72 76.83 -45.26
CA PHE A 190 35.21 76.40 -46.57
C PHE A 190 34.54 75.02 -46.49
N VAL A 191 35.16 74.08 -45.76
CA VAL A 191 34.60 72.73 -45.56
C VAL A 191 33.28 72.80 -44.78
N SER A 192 33.22 73.64 -43.74
CA SER A 192 32.01 73.84 -42.95
C SER A 192 30.88 74.46 -43.78
N GLU A 193 31.15 75.57 -44.48
CA GLU A 193 30.16 76.26 -45.33
C GLU A 193 29.65 75.33 -46.45
N TYR A 194 30.54 74.59 -47.11
CA TYR A 194 30.16 73.61 -48.12
C TYR A 194 29.29 72.48 -47.58
N ILE A 195 29.56 71.98 -46.37
CA ILE A 195 28.73 70.94 -45.75
C ILE A 195 27.35 71.50 -45.38
N TRP A 196 27.29 72.69 -44.77
CA TRP A 196 26.02 73.30 -44.37
C TRP A 196 25.14 73.69 -45.57
N ASP A 197 25.73 74.15 -46.67
CA ASP A 197 24.99 74.49 -47.89
C ASP A 197 24.44 73.27 -48.63
N ASN A 198 25.05 72.09 -48.44
CA ASN A 198 24.73 70.87 -49.19
C ASN A 198 23.92 69.82 -48.40
N ILE A 199 23.58 70.03 -47.12
CA ILE A 199 22.71 69.15 -46.30
C ILE A 199 21.21 69.43 -46.52
#